data_AF-A0A290QAE8-F1
#
_entry.id   AF-A0A290QAE8-F1
#
_cell.length_a   1.000
_cell.length_b   1.000
_cell.length_c   1.000
_cell.angle_alpha   90.00
_cell.angle_beta   90.00
_cell.angle_gamma   90.00
#
_symmetry.space_group_name_H-M   'P 1'
#
loop_
_entity.id
_entity.type
_entity.pdbx_description
1 polymer ?
#
loop_
_entity_poly.entity_id
_entity_poly.type
_entity_poly.pdbx_seq_one_letter_code
_entity_poly.pdbx_strand_id
1 'polypeptide(L)'
;MNKSPFRLVTRRKSGFSLVEMIGVLAIIAILAVVIVPKVFSTIASSRITNAVGSITSMKTAVADFASKYGTIPVSGTTTARLDDLLVTAGALESRFVVKIGTQPVNPPIAGGVWARNAAGTWAATGGSTQATQTRIVSQTSNTTAPATAAGRNFQLDGTNDLPAGSIVISAIVMQLTANEARELSVRIDGDVGSETTTATADARGKVVYAAGAGTKNVYVYLAHQ
;
A
#
# COMPACT_ATOMS: atom_id res chain seq x y z
N MET A 1 -76.34 37.59 27.23
CA MET A 1 -75.15 36.69 27.23
C MET A 1 -74.03 37.36 26.45
N ASN A 2 -73.02 37.87 27.16
CA ASN A 2 -71.88 38.58 26.58
C ASN A 2 -70.85 37.55 26.06
N LYS A 3 -70.63 37.49 24.75
CA LYS A 3 -69.62 36.58 24.15
C LYS A 3 -68.27 37.29 24.17
N SER A 4 -67.35 36.84 25.03
CA SER A 4 -65.96 37.28 25.03
C SER A 4 -65.25 36.81 23.74
N PRO A 5 -64.53 37.68 23.02
CA PRO A 5 -63.82 37.28 21.82
C PRO A 5 -62.58 36.46 22.18
N PHE A 6 -62.46 35.28 21.58
CA PHE A 6 -61.30 34.40 21.70
C PHE A 6 -60.11 35.02 20.97
N ARG A 7 -59.09 35.49 21.71
CA ARG A 7 -57.91 36.13 21.15
C ARG A 7 -56.93 35.07 20.65
N LEU A 8 -56.92 34.80 19.34
CA LEU A 8 -55.93 33.92 18.70
C LEU A 8 -54.54 34.56 18.76
N VAL A 9 -53.61 33.91 19.47
CA VAL A 9 -52.19 34.29 19.50
C VAL A 9 -51.54 33.80 18.21
N THR A 10 -51.37 34.68 17.23
CA THR A 10 -50.60 34.42 16.01
C THR A 10 -49.10 34.41 16.35
N ARG A 11 -48.48 33.22 16.43
CA ARG A 11 -47.01 33.10 16.43
C ARG A 11 -46.48 33.62 15.11
N ARG A 12 -45.71 34.71 15.14
CA ARG A 12 -44.91 35.13 13.98
C ARG A 12 -43.85 34.06 13.71
N LYS A 13 -43.86 33.48 12.51
CA LYS A 13 -42.72 32.68 12.03
C LYS A 13 -41.60 33.67 11.68
N SER A 14 -40.56 33.71 12.50
CA SER A 14 -39.32 34.39 12.15
C SER A 14 -38.54 33.47 11.21
N GLY A 15 -38.34 33.90 9.96
CA GLY A 15 -37.52 33.20 8.97
C GLY A 15 -36.27 34.02 8.66
N PHE A 16 -35.20 33.36 8.23
CA PHE A 16 -33.97 34.03 7.79
C PHE A 16 -34.22 34.89 6.55
N SER A 17 -33.59 36.07 6.51
CA SER A 17 -33.62 36.97 5.35
C SER A 17 -32.76 36.42 4.20
N LEU A 18 -33.12 36.74 2.95
CA LEU A 18 -32.29 36.42 1.78
C LEU A 18 -30.88 36.98 1.90
N VAL A 19 -30.74 38.17 2.49
CA VAL A 19 -29.42 38.83 2.67
C VAL A 19 -28.56 38.04 3.68
N GLU A 20 -29.16 37.53 4.75
CA GLU A 20 -28.45 36.70 5.73
C GLU A 20 -28.00 35.37 5.11
N MET A 21 -28.85 34.76 4.29
CA MET A 21 -28.51 33.52 3.59
C MET A 21 -27.39 33.71 2.57
N ILE A 22 -27.39 34.82 1.83
CA ILE A 22 -26.31 35.16 0.88
C ILE A 22 -24.99 35.37 1.63
N GLY A 23 -25.01 36.06 2.78
CA GLY A 23 -23.83 36.24 3.62
C GLY A 23 -23.23 34.91 4.10
N VAL A 24 -24.07 33.97 4.56
CA VAL A 24 -23.63 32.65 5.02
C VAL A 24 -23.03 31.82 3.88
N LEU A 25 -23.71 31.76 2.73
CA LEU A 25 -23.23 31.01 1.57
C LEU A 25 -21.91 31.57 1.02
N ALA A 26 -21.73 32.88 1.04
CA ALA A 26 -20.48 33.51 0.62
C ALA A 26 -19.29 33.06 1.49
N ILE A 27 -19.48 33.00 2.82
CA ILE A 27 -18.43 32.53 3.74
C ILE A 27 -18.14 31.04 3.56
N ILE A 28 -19.18 30.21 3.43
CA ILE A 28 -19.02 28.77 3.19
C ILE A 28 -18.25 28.51 1.89
N ALA A 29 -18.55 29.26 0.82
CA ALA A 29 -17.86 29.13 -0.46
C ALA A 29 -16.36 29.41 -0.33
N ILE A 30 -15.97 30.46 0.39
CA ILE A 30 -14.55 30.79 0.62
C ILE A 30 -13.86 29.69 1.43
N LEU A 31 -14.49 29.23 2.51
CA LEU A 31 -13.93 28.17 3.36
C LEU A 31 -13.78 26.85 2.58
N ALA A 32 -14.78 26.49 1.77
CA ALA A 32 -14.76 25.27 0.98
C ALA A 32 -13.56 25.23 0.02
N VAL A 33 -13.24 26.34 -0.66
CA VAL A 33 -12.11 26.43 -1.61
C VAL A 33 -10.77 26.14 -0.93
N VAL A 34 -10.57 26.63 0.30
CA VAL A 34 -9.32 26.41 1.04
C VAL A 34 -9.22 25.00 1.63
N ILE A 35 -10.35 24.44 2.08
CA ILE A 35 -10.38 23.16 2.79
C ILE A 35 -10.26 21.96 1.83
N VAL A 36 -10.93 22.00 0.67
CA VAL A 36 -11.05 20.85 -0.24
C VAL A 36 -9.68 20.28 -0.67
N PRO A 37 -8.69 21.08 -1.12
CA PRO A 37 -7.38 20.55 -1.51
C PRO A 37 -6.66 19.85 -0.35
N LYS A 38 -6.76 20.40 0.87
CA LYS A 38 -6.12 19.84 2.06
C LYS A 38 -6.76 18.51 2.45
N VAL A 39 -8.08 18.39 2.39
CA VAL A 39 -8.81 17.15 2.68
C VAL A 39 -8.35 16.03 1.73
N PHE A 40 -8.22 16.30 0.43
CA PHE A 40 -7.74 15.30 -0.51
C PHE A 40 -6.30 14.85 -0.23
N SER A 41 -5.40 15.79 0.09
CA SER A 41 -4.03 15.47 0.49
C SER A 41 -3.99 14.61 1.77
N THR A 42 -4.77 14.95 2.79
CA THR A 42 -4.86 14.15 4.02
C THR A 42 -5.43 12.76 3.77
N ILE A 43 -6.41 12.61 2.86
CA ILE A 43 -6.94 11.29 2.48
C ILE A 43 -5.87 10.46 1.78
N ALA A 44 -5.13 11.03 0.81
CA ALA A 44 -4.05 10.34 0.12
C ALA A 44 -2.97 9.89 1.10
N SER A 45 -2.52 10.80 1.96
CA SER A 45 -1.57 10.55 3.03
C SER A 45 -2.06 9.43 3.98
N SER A 46 -3.35 9.42 4.33
CA SER A 46 -3.94 8.38 5.19
C SER A 46 -3.97 7.01 4.50
N ARG A 47 -4.21 6.95 3.18
CA ARG A 47 -4.14 5.69 2.40
C ARG A 47 -2.73 5.11 2.39
N ILE A 48 -1.70 5.97 2.32
CA ILE A 48 -0.31 5.54 2.41
C ILE A 48 0.02 5.04 3.83
N THR A 49 -0.52 5.68 4.89
CA THR A 49 -0.34 5.19 6.27
C THR A 49 -0.91 3.79 6.42
N ASN A 50 -2.11 3.57 5.88
CA ASN A 50 -2.75 2.26 5.89
C ASN A 50 -1.92 1.24 5.11
N ALA A 51 -1.33 1.61 3.97
CA ALA A 51 -0.46 0.72 3.20
C ALA A 51 0.81 0.32 3.98
N VAL A 52 1.46 1.27 4.67
CA VAL A 52 2.59 0.99 5.57
C VAL A 52 2.18 0.02 6.68
N GLY A 53 1.00 0.23 7.29
CA GLY A 53 0.44 -0.69 8.28
C GLY A 53 0.24 -2.10 7.71
N SER A 54 -0.38 -2.22 6.53
CA SER A 54 -0.58 -3.51 5.86
C SER A 54 0.75 -4.22 5.56
N ILE A 55 1.75 -3.50 5.03
CA ILE A 55 3.10 -4.04 4.77
C ILE A 55 3.76 -4.53 6.06
N THR A 56 3.59 -3.79 7.16
CA THR A 56 4.12 -4.18 8.47
C THR A 56 3.49 -5.47 8.96
N SER A 57 2.16 -5.62 8.83
CA SER A 57 1.48 -6.89 9.13
C SER A 57 1.98 -8.05 8.26
N MET A 58 2.25 -7.81 6.97
CA MET A 58 2.82 -8.83 6.09
C MET A 58 4.22 -9.24 6.54
N LYS A 59 5.05 -8.29 6.98
CA LYS A 59 6.39 -8.56 7.51
C LYS A 59 6.32 -9.47 8.74
N THR A 60 5.41 -9.19 9.67
CA THR A 60 5.18 -10.04 10.84
C THR A 60 4.73 -11.43 10.43
N ALA A 61 3.75 -11.56 9.53
CA ALA A 61 3.27 -12.87 9.06
C ALA A 61 4.36 -13.70 8.37
N VAL A 62 5.23 -13.06 7.60
CA VAL A 62 6.41 -13.71 7.00
C VAL A 62 7.38 -14.19 8.06
N ALA A 63 7.66 -13.38 9.09
CA ALA A 63 8.53 -13.76 10.20
C ALA A 63 7.95 -14.93 11.01
N ASP A 64 6.65 -14.90 11.30
CA ASP A 64 5.95 -15.98 12.00
C ASP A 64 5.97 -17.28 11.19
N PHE A 65 5.78 -17.19 9.87
CA PHE A 65 5.89 -18.33 8.97
C PHE A 65 7.31 -18.92 8.98
N ALA A 66 8.33 -18.07 8.86
CA ALA A 66 9.73 -18.50 8.89
C ALA A 66 10.09 -19.14 10.24
N SER A 67 9.58 -18.60 11.35
CA SER A 67 9.74 -19.17 12.70
C SER A 67 9.09 -20.55 12.83
N LYS A 68 7.87 -20.70 12.30
CA LYS A 68 7.10 -21.95 12.36
C LYS A 68 7.69 -23.08 11.53
N TYR A 69 8.21 -22.77 10.34
CA TYR A 69 8.66 -23.78 9.38
C TYR A 69 10.18 -23.86 9.22
N GLY A 70 10.94 -22.94 9.82
CA GLY A 70 12.41 -22.88 9.78
C GLY A 70 12.99 -22.51 8.41
N THR A 71 12.16 -22.07 7.47
CA THR A 71 12.58 -21.80 6.08
C THR A 71 11.69 -20.74 5.45
N ILE A 72 12.28 -19.96 4.55
CA ILE A 72 11.58 -19.01 3.70
C ILE A 72 11.07 -19.70 2.43
N PRO A 73 9.78 -19.52 2.06
CA PRO A 73 9.20 -20.05 0.82
C PRO A 73 9.83 -19.44 -0.43
N VAL A 74 9.78 -20.18 -1.53
CA VAL A 74 10.24 -19.75 -2.87
C VAL A 74 9.08 -19.72 -3.86
N SER A 75 8.74 -18.54 -4.37
CA SER A 75 7.55 -18.32 -5.21
C SER A 75 7.88 -18.27 -6.70
N GLY A 76 9.15 -18.08 -7.07
CA GLY A 76 9.49 -17.81 -8.48
C GLY A 76 8.92 -16.46 -8.96
N THR A 77 9.16 -16.14 -10.24
CA THR A 77 9.22 -14.74 -10.70
C THR A 77 7.86 -14.02 -10.78
N THR A 78 6.80 -14.65 -11.30
CA THR A 78 5.55 -13.92 -11.61
C THR A 78 4.24 -14.71 -11.48
N THR A 79 4.27 -16.03 -11.33
CA THR A 79 3.06 -16.88 -11.35
C THR A 79 2.53 -17.27 -9.98
N ALA A 80 3.17 -16.78 -8.92
CA ALA A 80 2.84 -17.13 -7.54
C ALA A 80 2.64 -15.90 -6.66
N ARG A 81 1.90 -16.10 -5.56
CA ARG A 81 1.67 -15.12 -4.50
C ARG A 81 2.01 -15.79 -3.18
N LEU A 82 2.97 -15.23 -2.46
CA LEU A 82 3.33 -15.74 -1.14
C LEU A 82 2.20 -15.51 -0.13
N ASP A 83 1.42 -14.43 -0.28
CA ASP A 83 0.24 -14.17 0.55
C ASP A 83 -0.82 -15.28 0.49
N ASP A 84 -0.87 -16.08 -0.58
CA ASP A 84 -1.77 -17.25 -0.67
C ASP A 84 -1.33 -18.41 0.25
N LEU A 85 -0.03 -18.67 0.29
CA LEU A 85 0.56 -19.64 1.22
C LEU A 85 0.38 -19.18 2.66
N LEU A 86 0.61 -17.89 2.94
CA LEU A 86 0.48 -17.35 4.30
C LEU A 86 -0.95 -17.46 4.82
N VAL A 87 -1.96 -17.24 3.97
CA VAL A 87 -3.37 -17.48 4.32
C VAL A 87 -3.62 -18.96 4.58
N THR A 88 -3.16 -19.84 3.69
CA THR A 88 -3.34 -21.30 3.83
C THR A 88 -2.64 -21.85 5.07
N ALA A 89 -1.50 -21.28 5.45
CA ALA A 89 -0.72 -21.68 6.62
C ALA A 89 -1.25 -21.09 7.96
N GLY A 90 -2.28 -20.24 7.90
CA GLY A 90 -2.89 -19.56 9.04
C GLY A 90 -2.07 -18.39 9.59
N ALA A 91 -1.12 -17.86 8.82
CA ALA A 91 -0.33 -16.67 9.19
C ALA A 91 -1.03 -15.35 8.82
N LEU A 92 -2.02 -15.40 7.93
CA LEU A 92 -2.84 -14.25 7.51
C LEU A 92 -4.32 -14.63 7.43
N GLU A 93 -5.19 -13.70 7.82
CA GLU A 93 -6.65 -13.83 7.66
C GLU A 93 -7.10 -13.58 6.21
N SER A 94 -6.36 -12.74 5.49
CA SER A 94 -6.65 -12.41 4.09
C SER A 94 -5.37 -12.03 3.35
N ARG A 95 -5.42 -12.16 2.02
CA ARG A 95 -4.29 -11.82 1.15
C ARG A 95 -3.97 -10.33 1.20
N PHE A 96 -2.73 -10.01 0.84
CA PHE A 96 -2.23 -8.64 0.84
C PHE A 96 -3.01 -7.73 -0.11
N VAL A 97 -3.60 -6.67 0.44
CA VAL A 97 -4.39 -5.67 -0.27
C VAL A 97 -4.07 -4.28 0.28
N VAL A 98 -3.89 -3.31 -0.63
CA VAL A 98 -3.76 -1.89 -0.28
C VAL A 98 -4.64 -1.04 -1.21
N LYS A 99 -5.06 0.13 -0.73
CA LYS A 99 -5.98 1.04 -1.46
C LYS A 99 -5.24 2.16 -2.20
N ILE A 100 -3.98 1.93 -2.54
CA ILE A 100 -3.11 2.83 -3.32
C ILE A 100 -2.63 2.11 -4.58
N GLY A 101 -2.37 2.85 -5.66
CA GLY A 101 -2.04 2.28 -6.97
C GLY A 101 -3.19 1.50 -7.60
N THR A 102 -2.90 0.32 -8.17
CA THR A 102 -3.94 -0.58 -8.70
C THR A 102 -4.84 -1.04 -7.56
N GLN A 103 -6.10 -0.58 -7.58
CA GLN A 103 -7.14 -1.01 -6.65
C GLN A 103 -7.33 -2.53 -6.71
N PRO A 104 -7.62 -3.19 -5.58
CA PRO A 104 -7.44 -4.63 -5.47
C PRO A 104 -8.43 -5.41 -6.34
N VAL A 105 -7.87 -6.11 -7.33
CA VAL A 105 -8.43 -7.38 -7.81
C VAL A 105 -7.57 -8.46 -7.18
N ASN A 106 -8.17 -9.31 -6.35
CA ASN A 106 -7.47 -10.37 -5.63
C ASN A 106 -8.06 -11.76 -5.98
N PRO A 107 -8.09 -12.14 -7.28
CA PRO A 107 -8.55 -13.46 -7.64
C PRO A 107 -7.58 -14.52 -7.10
N PRO A 108 -8.08 -15.69 -6.64
CA PRO A 108 -7.21 -16.83 -6.41
C PRO A 108 -6.44 -17.16 -7.69
N ILE A 109 -5.20 -17.62 -7.55
CA ILE A 109 -4.37 -17.95 -8.72
C ILE A 109 -4.91 -19.23 -9.35
N ALA A 110 -5.39 -19.14 -10.59
CA ALA A 110 -5.82 -20.32 -11.32
C ALA A 110 -4.66 -21.29 -11.54
N GLY A 111 -4.80 -22.52 -11.03
CA GLY A 111 -3.82 -23.60 -11.19
C GLY A 111 -2.50 -23.42 -10.43
N GLY A 112 -2.40 -22.45 -9.52
CA GLY A 112 -1.24 -22.27 -8.65
C GLY A 112 -1.40 -23.10 -7.38
N VAL A 113 -0.37 -23.87 -7.03
CA VAL A 113 -0.37 -24.68 -5.79
C VAL A 113 0.95 -24.47 -5.06
N TRP A 114 0.86 -24.41 -3.73
CA TRP A 114 2.02 -24.43 -2.84
C TRP A 114 2.23 -25.84 -2.28
N ALA A 115 3.44 -26.36 -2.44
CA ALA A 115 3.82 -27.65 -1.90
C ALA A 115 5.11 -27.54 -1.09
N ARG A 116 5.21 -28.35 -0.04
CA ARG A 116 6.44 -28.48 0.75
C ARG A 116 7.29 -29.61 0.17
N ASN A 117 8.54 -29.33 -0.18
CA ASN A 117 9.47 -30.32 -0.70
C ASN A 117 10.06 -31.19 0.43
N ALA A 118 10.80 -32.24 0.05
CA ALA A 118 11.46 -33.15 1.00
C ALA A 118 12.51 -32.45 1.89
N ALA A 119 13.09 -31.34 1.41
CA ALA A 119 14.01 -30.50 2.18
C ALA A 119 13.30 -29.53 3.16
N GLY A 120 11.95 -29.56 3.21
CA GLY A 120 11.15 -28.75 4.11
C GLY A 120 10.80 -27.35 3.58
N THR A 121 11.32 -26.95 2.43
CA THR A 121 11.06 -25.66 1.76
C THR A 121 9.73 -25.69 1.02
N TRP A 122 9.00 -24.59 1.11
CA TRP A 122 7.75 -24.39 0.36
C TRP A 122 8.04 -23.79 -1.00
N ALA A 123 7.51 -24.39 -2.06
CA ALA A 123 7.66 -23.92 -3.43
C ALA A 123 6.31 -23.80 -4.13
N ALA A 124 6.13 -22.74 -4.90
CA ALA A 124 4.97 -22.57 -5.77
C ALA A 124 5.17 -23.31 -7.09
N THR A 125 4.14 -24.01 -7.57
CA THR A 125 4.11 -24.67 -8.87
C THR A 125 2.84 -24.30 -9.63
N GLY A 126 2.93 -24.18 -10.96
CA GLY A 126 1.83 -23.77 -11.82
C GLY A 126 1.50 -22.29 -11.68
N GLY A 127 0.22 -21.97 -11.85
CA GLY A 127 -0.30 -20.61 -11.73
C GLY A 127 -0.31 -19.80 -13.03
N SER A 128 -1.03 -18.69 -12.98
CA SER A 128 -1.09 -17.67 -14.04
C SER A 128 -0.31 -16.43 -13.64
N THR A 129 0.12 -15.61 -14.60
CA THR A 129 0.93 -14.42 -14.28
C THR A 129 0.12 -13.41 -13.45
N GLN A 130 0.68 -12.97 -12.33
CA GLN A 130 0.10 -11.96 -11.44
C GLN A 130 0.88 -10.64 -11.54
N ALA A 131 1.63 -10.43 -12.63
CA ALA A 131 2.56 -9.32 -12.80
C ALA A 131 1.92 -7.94 -12.61
N THR A 132 0.62 -7.79 -12.88
CA THR A 132 -0.14 -6.54 -12.74
C THR A 132 -0.74 -6.30 -11.34
N GLN A 133 -0.61 -7.28 -10.45
CA GLN A 133 -1.25 -7.26 -9.13
C GLN A 133 -0.25 -6.95 -8.00
N THR A 134 -0.75 -6.17 -7.04
CA THR A 134 -0.13 -6.01 -5.71
C THR A 134 -0.12 -7.35 -4.99
N ARG A 135 1.04 -7.79 -4.52
CA ARG A 135 1.28 -9.13 -3.97
C ARG A 135 2.57 -9.20 -3.18
N ILE A 136 2.78 -10.32 -2.48
CA ILE A 136 4.07 -10.66 -1.89
C ILE A 136 4.75 -11.71 -2.77
N VAL A 137 6.03 -11.51 -3.06
CA VAL A 137 6.87 -12.48 -3.77
C VAL A 137 8.12 -12.82 -2.97
N SER A 138 8.69 -13.97 -3.29
CA SER A 138 9.99 -14.42 -2.81
C SER A 138 10.84 -14.77 -4.03
N GLN A 139 12.02 -14.16 -4.12
CA GLN A 139 12.87 -14.26 -5.29
C GLN A 139 14.34 -14.36 -4.86
N THR A 140 15.14 -15.05 -5.66
CA THR A 140 16.60 -15.09 -5.45
C THR A 140 17.21 -13.74 -5.79
N SER A 141 18.04 -13.22 -4.88
CA SER A 141 18.80 -12.00 -5.08
C SER A 141 19.80 -12.15 -6.20
N ASN A 142 20.08 -11.03 -6.86
CA ASN A 142 21.03 -10.94 -7.97
C ASN A 142 21.87 -9.68 -7.83
N THR A 143 22.82 -9.50 -8.75
CA THR A 143 23.71 -8.34 -8.81
C THR A 143 23.11 -7.16 -9.59
N THR A 144 21.82 -7.22 -9.94
CA THR A 144 21.14 -6.09 -10.60
C THR A 144 20.91 -4.99 -9.56
N ALA A 145 21.12 -3.73 -9.97
CA ALA A 145 20.90 -2.59 -9.09
C ALA A 145 19.48 -2.61 -8.46
N PRO A 146 19.32 -2.29 -7.16
CA PRO A 146 18.06 -2.45 -6.45
C PRO A 146 16.83 -1.84 -7.14
N ALA A 147 16.96 -0.64 -7.70
CA ALA A 147 15.89 0.06 -8.40
C ALA A 147 15.34 -0.68 -9.62
N THR A 148 16.15 -1.51 -10.30
CA THR A 148 15.77 -2.25 -11.51
C THR A 148 15.73 -3.77 -11.29
N ALA A 149 16.08 -4.24 -10.09
CA ALA A 149 16.08 -5.65 -9.72
C ALA A 149 14.68 -6.25 -9.49
N ALA A 150 13.61 -5.45 -9.63
CA ALA A 150 12.22 -5.87 -9.43
C ALA A 150 11.99 -6.55 -8.06
N GLY A 151 12.58 -5.99 -7.01
CA GLY A 151 12.43 -6.49 -5.63
C GLY A 151 13.31 -7.69 -5.28
N ARG A 152 14.35 -7.99 -6.09
CA ARG A 152 15.37 -9.01 -5.81
C ARG A 152 16.57 -8.49 -5.03
N ASN A 153 16.79 -7.19 -5.02
CA ASN A 153 17.94 -6.58 -4.40
C ASN A 153 17.53 -5.29 -3.68
N PHE A 154 18.21 -4.99 -2.58
CA PHE A 154 17.96 -3.87 -1.68
C PHE A 154 19.28 -3.42 -1.04
N GLN A 155 19.39 -2.15 -0.69
CA GLN A 155 20.54 -1.60 0.05
C GLN A 155 20.12 -1.25 1.47
N LEU A 156 20.03 -2.25 2.35
CA LEU A 156 19.46 -2.08 3.69
C LEU A 156 20.28 -1.14 4.60
N ASP A 157 21.57 -1.00 4.32
CA ASP A 157 22.48 -0.04 4.97
C ASP A 157 22.66 1.25 4.14
N GLY A 158 21.91 1.38 3.03
CA GLY A 158 21.95 2.50 2.11
C GLY A 158 23.15 2.53 1.15
N THR A 159 24.00 1.50 1.15
CA THR A 159 25.24 1.44 0.34
C THR A 159 25.50 0.09 -0.32
N ASN A 160 25.36 -1.02 0.43
CA ASN A 160 25.73 -2.34 -0.03
C ASN A 160 24.50 -3.14 -0.44
N ASP A 161 24.61 -3.78 -1.60
CA ASP A 161 23.60 -4.70 -2.12
C ASP A 161 23.50 -5.96 -1.25
N LEU A 162 22.35 -6.63 -1.29
CA LEU A 162 22.18 -7.92 -0.65
C LEU A 162 23.13 -8.95 -1.31
N PRO A 163 23.68 -9.90 -0.53
CA PRO A 163 24.48 -10.99 -1.09
C PRO A 163 23.70 -11.72 -2.19
N ALA A 164 24.33 -11.96 -3.34
CA ALA A 164 23.70 -12.68 -4.44
C ALA A 164 23.45 -14.15 -4.06
N GLY A 165 22.27 -14.67 -4.43
CA GLY A 165 21.86 -16.05 -4.12
C GLY A 165 20.97 -16.20 -2.88
N SER A 166 20.83 -15.16 -2.05
CA SER A 166 19.87 -15.14 -0.94
C SER A 166 18.42 -15.15 -1.43
N ILE A 167 17.52 -15.75 -0.65
CA ILE A 167 16.08 -15.67 -0.93
C ILE A 167 15.56 -14.38 -0.28
N VAL A 168 15.03 -13.47 -1.08
CA VAL A 168 14.50 -12.18 -0.63
C VAL A 168 12.99 -12.15 -0.78
N ILE A 169 12.29 -11.76 0.28
CA ILE A 169 10.85 -11.50 0.25
C ILE A 169 10.61 -10.00 0.13
N SER A 170 9.83 -9.63 -0.88
CA SER A 170 9.37 -8.27 -1.08
C SER A 170 7.86 -8.18 -1.29
N ALA A 171 7.26 -7.15 -0.69
CA ALA A 171 5.90 -6.72 -1.01
C ALA A 171 5.95 -5.79 -2.21
N ILE A 172 5.17 -6.11 -3.24
CA ILE A 172 5.06 -5.30 -4.45
C ILE A 172 3.74 -4.54 -4.39
N VAL A 173 3.82 -3.22 -4.52
CA VAL A 173 2.65 -2.37 -4.74
C VAL A 173 2.69 -1.80 -6.15
N MET A 174 1.68 -2.14 -6.94
CA MET A 174 1.64 -1.86 -8.37
C MET A 174 1.01 -0.49 -8.66
N GLN A 175 1.54 0.19 -9.69
CA GLN A 175 0.93 1.38 -10.32
C GLN A 175 0.78 2.59 -9.38
N LEU A 176 1.73 2.85 -8.49
CA LEU A 176 1.73 4.07 -7.67
C LEU A 176 2.07 5.30 -8.52
N THR A 177 1.51 6.46 -8.21
CA THR A 177 2.05 7.71 -8.74
C THR A 177 3.46 7.95 -8.18
N ALA A 178 4.29 8.74 -8.88
CA ALA A 178 5.64 9.04 -8.41
C ALA A 178 5.65 9.74 -7.03
N ASN A 179 4.63 10.55 -6.73
CA ASN A 179 4.46 11.17 -5.42
C ASN A 179 4.12 10.14 -4.33
N GLU A 180 3.18 9.22 -4.59
CA GLU A 180 2.83 8.16 -3.64
C GLU A 180 4.00 7.21 -3.39
N ALA A 181 4.77 6.87 -4.43
CA ALA A 181 5.96 6.01 -4.30
C ALA A 181 7.01 6.64 -3.39
N ARG A 182 7.29 7.94 -3.59
CA ARG A 182 8.22 8.68 -2.75
C ARG A 182 7.70 8.83 -1.32
N GLU A 183 6.44 9.19 -1.14
CA GLU A 183 5.85 9.34 0.20
C GLU A 183 5.82 8.01 0.96
N LEU A 184 5.59 6.88 0.27
CA LEU A 184 5.72 5.55 0.85
C LEU A 184 7.17 5.25 1.26
N SER A 185 8.15 5.59 0.42
CA SER A 185 9.58 5.43 0.73
C SER A 185 9.98 6.22 1.99
N VAL A 186 9.65 7.51 2.03
CA VAL A 186 9.97 8.41 3.16
C VAL A 186 9.38 7.91 4.48
N ARG A 187 8.21 7.30 4.47
CA ARG A 187 7.59 6.76 5.70
C ARG A 187 8.26 5.51 6.23
N ILE A 188 8.91 4.74 5.36
CA ILE A 188 9.51 3.45 5.71
C ILE A 188 11.02 3.61 5.98
N ASP A 189 11.71 4.34 5.12
CA ASP A 189 13.16 4.51 5.14
C ASP A 189 13.62 5.87 5.68
N GLY A 190 12.69 6.81 5.89
CA GLY A 190 13.02 8.19 6.29
C GLY A 190 13.61 9.01 5.15
N ASP A 191 13.81 10.31 5.40
CA ASP A 191 14.29 11.25 4.38
C ASP A 191 15.69 10.92 3.84
N VAL A 192 16.58 10.38 4.68
CA VAL A 192 17.98 10.06 4.29
C VAL A 192 18.06 8.79 3.45
N GLY A 193 17.15 7.85 3.70
CA GLY A 193 17.06 6.57 2.98
C GLY A 193 16.28 6.66 1.68
N SER A 194 15.54 7.76 1.46
CA SER A 194 14.67 7.94 0.31
C SER A 194 15.25 8.92 -0.70
N GLU A 195 14.81 8.80 -1.94
CA GLU A 195 15.21 9.73 -2.99
C GLU A 195 14.57 11.13 -2.82
N THR A 196 15.35 12.17 -3.14
CA THR A 196 14.95 13.58 -2.91
C THR A 196 13.91 14.05 -3.92
N THR A 197 13.88 13.44 -5.11
CA THR A 197 12.97 13.82 -6.19
C THR A 197 12.10 12.65 -6.61
N THR A 198 11.01 12.94 -7.33
CA THR A 198 10.10 11.93 -7.87
C THR A 198 10.51 11.46 -9.28
N ALA A 199 11.53 12.09 -9.87
CA ALA A 199 12.01 11.81 -11.23
C ALA A 199 13.09 10.72 -11.26
N THR A 200 13.87 10.61 -10.19
CA THR A 200 14.98 9.67 -10.03
C THR A 200 14.48 8.32 -9.50
N ALA A 201 15.33 7.30 -9.67
CA ALA A 201 15.08 5.99 -9.10
C ALA A 201 15.41 6.00 -7.60
N ASP A 202 14.67 5.22 -6.82
CA ASP A 202 15.02 4.95 -5.43
C ASP A 202 15.64 3.55 -5.34
N ALA A 203 16.91 3.52 -4.96
CA ALA A 203 17.72 2.30 -4.90
C ALA A 203 18.22 1.99 -3.48
N ARG A 204 17.93 2.87 -2.51
CA ARG A 204 18.50 2.83 -1.17
C ARG A 204 17.44 2.40 -0.18
N GLY A 205 17.85 1.72 0.89
CA GLY A 205 16.94 1.31 1.95
C GLY A 205 16.10 0.08 1.62
N LYS A 206 14.93 0.02 2.26
CA LYS A 206 13.98 -1.09 2.18
C LYS A 206 12.96 -0.90 1.07
N VAL A 207 12.78 0.31 0.56
CA VAL A 207 11.83 0.65 -0.50
C VAL A 207 12.61 1.00 -1.76
N VAL A 208 12.33 0.28 -2.85
CA VAL A 208 13.00 0.52 -4.13
C VAL A 208 11.99 0.62 -5.26
N TYR A 209 12.27 1.51 -6.22
CA TYR A 209 11.49 1.67 -7.43
C TYR A 209 12.32 2.30 -8.56
N ALA A 210 12.01 1.93 -9.80
CA ALA A 210 12.73 2.42 -10.97
C ALA A 210 12.40 3.89 -11.32
N ALA A 211 13.36 4.56 -11.98
CA ALA A 211 13.13 5.82 -12.67
C ALA A 211 12.14 5.64 -13.84
N GLY A 212 11.55 6.74 -14.34
CA GLY A 212 10.66 6.71 -15.50
C GLY A 212 9.41 7.58 -15.34
N ALA A 213 8.85 8.02 -16.47
CA ALA A 213 7.61 8.80 -16.49
C ALA A 213 6.39 7.91 -16.19
N GLY A 214 5.42 8.44 -15.44
CA GLY A 214 4.17 7.74 -15.12
C GLY A 214 4.20 7.00 -13.78
N THR A 215 3.55 5.83 -13.74
CA THR A 215 3.37 5.04 -12.53
C THR A 215 4.57 4.18 -12.19
N LYS A 216 4.78 3.93 -10.90
CA LYS A 216 5.88 3.17 -10.33
C LYS A 216 5.37 1.86 -9.74
N ASN A 217 6.11 0.78 -9.96
CA ASN A 217 5.96 -0.44 -9.17
C ASN A 217 6.96 -0.35 -8.02
N VAL A 218 6.44 -0.31 -6.80
CA VAL A 218 7.26 -0.14 -5.60
C VAL A 218 7.46 -1.49 -4.93
N TYR A 219 8.70 -1.79 -4.58
CA TYR A 219 9.09 -3.01 -3.92
C TYR A 219 9.54 -2.67 -2.50
N VAL A 220 8.97 -3.35 -1.51
CA VAL A 220 9.30 -3.14 -0.10
C VAL A 220 9.84 -4.41 0.50
N TYR A 221 11.05 -4.33 1.05
CA TYR A 221 11.73 -5.43 1.71
C TYR A 221 10.99 -5.90 2.96
N LEU A 222 10.75 -7.21 3.06
CA LEU A 222 10.16 -7.85 4.24
C LEU A 222 11.20 -8.66 5.02
N ALA A 223 11.89 -9.59 4.34
CA ALA A 223 12.86 -10.52 4.93
C ALA A 223 13.83 -11.08 3.87
N HIS A 224 14.96 -11.64 4.30
CA HIS A 224 15.80 -12.49 3.47
C HIS A 224 16.38 -13.67 4.28
N GLN A 225 16.84 -14.71 3.57
CA GLN A 225 17.57 -15.86 4.09
C GLN A 225 18.72 -16.22 3.15
#